data_AF-A0A0G4E5Z2-F1
#
_entry.id   AF-A0A0G4E5Z2-F1
#
_cell.length_a   1.000
_cell.length_b   1.000
_cell.length_c   1.000
_cell.angle_alpha   90.00
_cell.angle_beta   90.00
_cell.angle_gamma   90.00
#
_symmetry.space_group_name_H-M   'P 1'
#
loop_
_entity.id
_entity.type
_entity.pdbx_description
1 polymer ?
#
loop_
_entity_poly.entity_id
_entity_poly.type
_entity_poly.pdbx_seq_one_letter_code
_entity_poly.pdbx_strand_id
1 'polypeptide(L)'
;MALNNYQQEHVAKVFPESREQMQKYLEEGVEVVVYLQNECGDDVPPFAVAPKDNREFWIGCWDTAESAAKRATALGLKVVPNQLAWPRS
;
A
#
# COMPACT_ATOMS: atom_id res chain seq x y z
N MET A 1 -10.59 -7.96 -13.78
CA MET A 1 -9.79 -9.22 -13.78
C MET A 1 -10.07 -9.89 -12.44
N ALA A 2 -10.18 -11.22 -12.32
CA ALA A 2 -10.47 -11.80 -11.01
C ALA A 2 -9.27 -11.61 -10.07
N LEU A 3 -9.50 -11.09 -8.86
CA LEU A 3 -8.48 -11.00 -7.80
C LEU A 3 -7.98 -12.40 -7.44
N ASN A 4 -6.68 -12.53 -7.19
CA ASN A 4 -6.10 -13.78 -6.68
C ASN A 4 -6.44 -13.97 -5.18
N ASN A 5 -6.27 -15.19 -4.66
CA ASN A 5 -6.60 -15.50 -3.26
C ASN A 5 -5.93 -14.53 -2.26
N TYR A 6 -4.67 -14.16 -2.48
CA TYR A 6 -3.96 -13.24 -1.59
C TYR A 6 -4.56 -11.83 -1.60
N GLN A 7 -4.99 -11.35 -2.76
CA GLN A 7 -5.67 -10.06 -2.90
C GLN A 7 -7.05 -10.10 -2.24
N GLN A 8 -7.80 -11.19 -2.39
CA GLN A 8 -9.11 -11.36 -1.75
C GLN A 8 -9.00 -11.42 -0.22
N GLU A 9 -8.00 -12.13 0.31
CA GLU A 9 -7.70 -12.16 1.73
C GLU A 9 -7.31 -10.76 2.26
N HIS A 10 -6.58 -9.99 1.46
CA HIS A 10 -6.21 -8.61 1.81
C HIS A 10 -7.43 -7.69 1.84
N VAL A 11 -8.32 -7.80 0.86
CA VAL A 11 -9.61 -7.07 0.83
C VAL A 11 -10.50 -7.49 2.00
N ALA A 12 -10.51 -8.75 2.40
CA ALA A 12 -11.32 -9.21 3.53
C ALA A 12 -10.90 -8.56 4.87
N LYS A 13 -9.61 -8.23 5.02
CA LYS A 13 -9.03 -7.61 6.21
C LYS A 13 -9.32 -6.12 6.35
N VAL A 14 -9.65 -5.43 5.25
CA VAL A 14 -10.01 -4.01 5.33
C VAL A 14 -11.47 -3.83 5.72
N PHE A 15 -11.77 -2.63 6.25
CA PHE A 15 -13.12 -2.24 6.62
C PHE A 15 -14.09 -2.42 5.45
N PRO A 16 -15.34 -2.88 5.71
CA PRO A 16 -16.32 -3.13 4.66
C PRO A 16 -16.52 -1.96 3.71
N GLU A 17 -16.52 -0.71 4.21
CA GLU A 17 -16.65 0.49 3.37
C GLU A 17 -15.47 0.70 2.39
N SER A 18 -14.29 0.17 2.69
CA SER A 18 -13.08 0.33 1.86
C SER A 18 -12.83 -0.84 0.92
N ARG A 19 -13.62 -1.93 1.02
CA ARG A 19 -13.39 -3.17 0.25
C ARG A 19 -13.49 -2.96 -1.25
N GLU A 20 -14.50 -2.24 -1.70
CA GLU A 20 -14.73 -1.98 -3.12
C GLU A 20 -13.58 -1.16 -3.72
N GLN A 21 -13.16 -0.12 -3.00
CA GLN A 21 -12.04 0.73 -3.42
C GLN A 21 -10.70 -0.03 -3.39
N MET A 22 -10.45 -0.84 -2.36
CA MET A 22 -9.27 -1.70 -2.28
C MET A 22 -9.22 -2.69 -3.44
N GLN A 23 -10.33 -3.36 -3.72
CA GLN A 23 -10.44 -4.29 -4.84
C GLN A 23 -10.13 -3.59 -6.16
N LYS A 24 -10.69 -2.40 -6.39
CA LYS A 24 -10.44 -1.62 -7.59
C LYS A 24 -8.95 -1.28 -7.76
N TYR A 25 -8.28 -0.83 -6.69
CA TYR A 25 -6.85 -0.55 -6.73
C TYR A 25 -5.98 -1.78 -7.06
N LEU A 26 -6.36 -2.94 -6.52
CA LEU A 26 -5.68 -4.22 -6.79
C LEU A 26 -5.95 -4.72 -8.21
N GLU A 27 -7.16 -4.55 -8.74
CA GLU A 27 -7.51 -4.90 -10.12
C GLU A 27 -6.81 -4.01 -11.16
N GLU A 28 -6.69 -2.72 -10.87
CA GLU A 28 -6.03 -1.76 -11.77
C GLU A 28 -4.51 -1.80 -11.66
N GLY A 29 -3.96 -2.45 -10.62
CA GLY A 29 -2.51 -2.53 -10.39
C GLY A 29 -1.89 -1.14 -10.28
N VAL A 30 -2.51 -0.28 -9.46
CA VAL A 30 -2.17 1.14 -9.37
C VAL A 30 -0.75 1.39 -8.89
N GLU A 31 -0.24 2.59 -9.17
CA GLU A 31 1.03 3.06 -8.64
C GLU A 31 0.89 3.37 -7.14
N VAL A 32 1.77 2.79 -6.33
CA VAL A 32 1.78 2.94 -4.88
C VAL A 32 3.13 3.44 -4.41
N VAL A 33 3.13 4.26 -3.37
CA VAL A 33 4.32 4.78 -2.73
C VAL A 33 4.47 4.16 -1.35
N VAL A 34 5.71 3.83 -1.00
CA VAL A 34 6.11 3.49 0.36
C VAL A 34 6.60 4.77 1.03
N TYR A 35 6.06 5.11 2.19
CA TYR A 35 6.49 6.29 2.94
C TYR A 35 6.51 6.03 4.44
N LEU A 36 7.30 6.83 5.16
CA LEU A 36 7.38 6.75 6.60
C LEU A 36 6.15 7.47 7.20
N GLN A 37 5.28 6.74 7.88
CA GLN A 37 4.16 7.31 8.60
C GLN A 37 4.63 7.79 9.97
N ASN A 38 4.32 9.04 10.31
CA ASN A 38 4.57 9.61 11.64
C ASN A 38 3.26 9.92 12.39
N GLU A 39 2.12 9.52 11.81
CA GLU A 39 0.78 9.86 12.32
C GLU A 39 0.32 8.89 13.41
N CYS A 40 0.85 7.68 13.41
CA CYS A 40 0.51 6.63 14.37
C CYS A 40 1.75 6.31 15.22
N GLY A 41 1.55 6.14 16.53
CA GLY A 41 2.63 5.87 17.49
C GLY A 41 3.28 4.50 17.33
N ASP A 42 4.13 4.10 18.30
CA ASP A 42 4.93 2.87 18.28
C ASP A 42 4.15 1.55 18.09
N ASP A 43 2.82 1.58 18.23
CA ASP A 43 1.94 0.42 18.00
C ASP A 43 1.77 0.06 16.50
N VAL A 44 2.21 0.92 15.58
CA VAL A 44 1.97 0.74 14.14
C VAL A 44 3.29 0.77 13.38
N PRO A 45 3.51 -0.14 12.42
CA PRO A 45 4.76 -0.18 11.69
C PRO A 45 5.05 1.14 10.95
N PRO A 46 6.32 1.59 10.94
CA PRO A 46 6.67 2.93 10.46
C PRO A 46 6.53 3.13 8.96
N PHE A 47 6.42 2.08 8.15
CA PHE A 47 6.28 2.22 6.69
C PHE A 47 4.87 1.89 6.22
N ALA A 48 4.17 2.89 5.69
CA ALA A 48 2.86 2.73 5.07
C ALA A 48 2.98 2.66 3.54
N VAL A 49 2.08 1.89 2.92
CA VAL A 49 1.87 1.85 1.46
C VAL A 49 0.53 2.47 1.17
N ALA A 50 0.52 3.45 0.28
CA ALA A 50 -0.71 4.05 -0.23
C ALA A 50 -0.60 4.33 -1.73
N PRO A 51 -1.73 4.44 -2.46
CA PRO A 51 -1.75 4.93 -3.82
C PRO A 51 -1.03 6.27 -3.93
N LYS A 52 -0.26 6.46 -5.01
CA LYS A 52 0.48 7.69 -5.29
C LYS A 52 -0.44 8.92 -5.29
N ASP A 53 -1.65 8.75 -5.85
CA ASP A 53 -2.67 9.79 -5.99
C ASP A 53 -3.57 9.95 -4.76
N ASN A 54 -3.49 9.04 -3.78
CA ASN A 54 -4.31 9.09 -2.57
C ASN A 54 -3.58 8.47 -1.37
N ARG A 55 -2.83 9.30 -0.64
CA ARG A 55 -2.02 8.86 0.51
C ARG A 55 -2.83 8.59 1.78
N GLU A 56 -4.05 9.10 1.84
CA GLU A 56 -4.99 8.87 2.95
C GLU A 56 -5.51 7.42 2.94
N PHE A 57 -5.47 6.75 1.78
CA PHE A 57 -5.90 5.37 1.65
C PHE A 57 -4.73 4.39 1.87
N TRP A 58 -4.60 3.88 3.10
CA TRP A 58 -3.55 2.93 3.43
C TRP A 58 -3.89 1.53 2.93
N ILE A 59 -3.07 1.02 2.01
CA ILE A 59 -3.14 -0.37 1.56
C ILE A 59 -2.59 -1.30 2.64
N GLY A 60 -1.59 -0.86 3.39
CA GLY A 60 -1.08 -1.56 4.56
C GLY A 60 0.14 -0.88 5.15
N CYS A 61 0.56 -1.37 6.32
CA CYS A 61 1.73 -0.92 7.04
C CYS A 61 2.68 -2.11 7.33
N TRP A 62 3.98 -1.85 7.27
CA TRP A 62 5.04 -2.82 7.47
C TRP A 62 6.25 -2.22 8.19
N ASP A 63 7.05 -3.09 8.81
CA ASP A 63 8.18 -2.67 9.64
C ASP A 63 9.32 -2.03 8.84
N THR A 64 9.43 -2.38 7.56
CA THR A 64 10.52 -1.94 6.68
C THR A 64 9.99 -1.58 5.30
N ALA A 65 10.63 -0.60 4.65
CA ALA A 65 10.31 -0.19 3.29
C ALA A 65 10.42 -1.34 2.28
N GLU A 66 11.42 -2.21 2.46
CA GLU A 66 11.62 -3.37 1.59
C GLU A 66 10.48 -4.39 1.72
N SER A 67 10.03 -4.68 2.94
CA SER A 67 8.88 -5.58 3.16
C SER A 67 7.59 -5.00 2.60
N ALA A 68 7.38 -3.69 2.78
CA ALA A 68 6.25 -2.96 2.21
C ALA A 68 6.22 -3.08 0.68
N ALA A 69 7.35 -2.79 0.03
CA ALA A 69 7.48 -2.87 -1.42
C ALA A 69 7.27 -4.30 -1.95
N LYS A 70 7.84 -5.30 -1.26
CA LYS A 70 7.70 -6.72 -1.63
C LYS A 70 6.24 -7.17 -1.53
N ARG A 71 5.54 -6.76 -0.47
CA ARG A 71 4.12 -7.09 -0.25
C ARG A 71 3.20 -6.38 -1.24
N ALA A 72 3.45 -5.11 -1.52
CA ALA A 72 2.73 -4.36 -2.55
C ALA A 72 2.90 -5.01 -3.94
N THR A 73 4.13 -5.38 -4.31
CA THR A 73 4.41 -6.09 -5.56
C THR A 73 3.70 -7.45 -5.61
N ALA A 74 3.70 -8.20 -4.50
CA ALA A 74 2.98 -9.48 -4.41
C ALA A 74 1.45 -9.33 -4.54
N LEU A 75 0.91 -8.18 -4.15
CA LEU A 75 -0.49 -7.80 -4.34
C LEU A 75 -0.79 -7.31 -5.77
N GLY A 76 0.17 -7.31 -6.69
CA GLY A 76 0.00 -6.87 -8.07
C GLY A 76 0.07 -5.35 -8.26
N LEU A 77 0.51 -4.61 -7.25
CA LEU A 77 0.64 -3.15 -7.29
C LEU A 77 2.01 -2.72 -7.83
N LYS A 78 2.08 -1.53 -8.41
CA LYS A 78 3.31 -0.97 -8.94
C LYS A 78 3.96 -0.05 -7.93
N VAL A 79 5.00 -0.53 -7.25
CA VAL A 79 5.75 0.30 -6.30
C VAL A 79 6.58 1.32 -7.07
N VAL A 80 6.29 2.59 -6.85
CA VAL A 80 7.04 3.71 -7.43
C VAL A 80 7.81 4.46 -6.34
N PRO A 81 8.99 5.01 -6.65
CA PRO A 81 9.74 5.80 -5.70
C PRO A 81 8.91 7.01 -5.26
N ASN A 82 8.82 7.22 -3.95
CA ASN A 82 8.20 8.42 -3.40
C ASN A 82 9.06 9.63 -3.80
N GLN A 83 8.64 10.38 -4.83
CA GLN A 83 9.40 11.53 -5.34
C GLN A 83 9.60 12.67 -4.33
N LEU A 84 8.99 12.59 -3.14
CA LEU A 84 9.16 13.54 -2.05
C LEU A 84 10.38 13.28 -1.16
N ALA A 85 11.14 12.21 -1.36
CA ALA A 85 12.30 11.90 -0.52
C ALA A 85 13.46 11.27 -1.29
N TRP A 86 14.07 12.01 -2.22
CA TRP A 86 15.49 11.81 -2.52
C TRP A 86 16.06 13.09 -3.15
N PRO A 87 16.94 13.86 -2.47
CA PRO A 87 17.76 14.83 -3.19
C PRO A 87 18.64 14.03 -4.16
N ARG A 88 18.50 14.30 -5.46
CA ARG A 88 19.51 13.90 -6.44
C ARG A 88 20.80 14.62 -6.06
N SER A 89 21.73 13.90 -5.44
CA SER A 89 23.13 14.32 -5.35
C SER A 89 23.76 14.34 -6.73
#